data_AF-A0A7D9M5G4-F1
#
_entry.id   AF-A0A7D9M5G4-F1
#
_cell.length_a   1.000
_cell.length_b   1.000
_cell.length_c   1.000
_cell.angle_alpha   90.00
_cell.angle_beta   90.00
_cell.angle_gamma   90.00
#
_symmetry.space_group_name_H-M   'P 1'
#
loop_
_entity.id
_entity.type
_entity.pdbx_description
1 polymer ?
#
loop_
_entity_poly.entity_id
_entity_poly.type
_entity_poly.pdbx_seq_one_letter_code
_entity_poly.pdbx_strand_id
1 'polypeptide(L)'
;MVASLAAIGISAGELEEFLDQDVRKIMADHSCGYCSLLPNLKKGFGWNPGKKLNNWFGEQLRERTGDYDITFKDILRLFGTEICIVVTNLSHMSVEYFHPKTTPNIPVRKAVKMSMALPGVFQVVRETFNGQEDVYVDGGLLCNYPIHAFD
;
A
#
# COMPACT_ATOMS: atom_id res chain seq x y z
N MET A 1 2.37 -4.32 -1.54
CA MET A 1 1.28 -5.32 -1.38
C MET A 1 1.81 -6.74 -1.56
N VAL A 2 2.23 -7.14 -2.77
CA VAL A 2 2.71 -8.51 -3.05
C VAL A 2 3.84 -8.95 -2.10
N ALA A 3 4.87 -8.12 -1.93
CA ALA A 3 5.96 -8.41 -1.01
C ALA A 3 5.47 -8.63 0.45
N SER A 4 4.45 -7.88 0.86
CA SER A 4 3.86 -8.00 2.20
C SER A 4 3.07 -9.30 2.38
N LEU A 5 2.37 -9.76 1.34
CA LEU A 5 1.67 -11.05 1.33
C LEU A 5 2.68 -12.21 1.36
N ALA A 6 3.75 -12.12 0.58
CA ALA A 6 4.81 -13.13 0.60
C ALA A 6 5.50 -13.22 1.98
N ALA A 7 5.74 -12.06 2.63
CA ALA A 7 6.40 -12.00 3.93
C ALA A 7 5.58 -12.59 5.10
N ILE A 8 4.25 -12.72 4.95
CA ILE A 8 3.39 -13.43 5.90
C ILE A 8 3.17 -14.90 5.51
N GLY A 9 3.99 -15.43 4.59
CA GLY A 9 3.99 -16.84 4.22
C GLY A 9 2.92 -17.26 3.21
N ILE A 10 2.33 -16.33 2.46
CA ILE A 10 1.44 -16.68 1.34
C ILE A 10 2.27 -17.32 0.23
N SER A 11 1.83 -18.49 -0.24
CA SER A 11 2.53 -19.24 -1.28
C SER A 11 2.41 -18.58 -2.66
N ALA A 12 3.33 -18.89 -3.57
CA ALA A 12 3.29 -18.35 -4.93
C ALA A 12 2.00 -18.71 -5.68
N GLY A 13 1.46 -19.91 -5.46
CA GLY A 13 0.20 -20.35 -6.09
C GLY A 13 -1.00 -19.56 -5.57
N GLU A 14 -1.11 -19.36 -4.25
CA GLU A 14 -2.16 -18.52 -3.66
C GLU A 14 -2.04 -17.06 -4.12
N LEU A 15 -0.81 -16.56 -4.27
CA LEU A 15 -0.56 -15.22 -4.79
C LEU A 15 -0.97 -15.09 -6.27
N GLU A 16 -0.72 -16.10 -7.10
CA GLU A 16 -1.12 -16.11 -8.51
C GLU A 16 -2.65 -16.12 -8.65
N GLU A 17 -3.35 -16.97 -7.90
CA GLU A 17 -4.82 -16.99 -7.87
C GLU A 17 -5.39 -15.63 -7.44
N PHE A 18 -4.80 -15.01 -6.42
CA PHE A 18 -5.16 -13.65 -5.99
C PHE A 18 -4.97 -12.62 -7.11
N LEU A 19 -3.80 -12.61 -7.75
CA LEU A 19 -3.50 -11.64 -8.81
C LEU A 19 -4.43 -11.81 -10.00
N ASP A 20 -4.82 -13.04 -10.34
CA ASP A 20 -5.63 -13.29 -11.51
C ASP A 20 -7.12 -12.98 -11.28
N GLN A 21 -7.69 -13.33 -10.13
CA GLN A 21 -9.12 -13.15 -9.88
C GLN A 21 -9.46 -11.74 -9.36
N ASP A 22 -8.75 -11.28 -8.33
CA ASP A 22 -9.13 -10.07 -7.61
C ASP A 22 -8.63 -8.80 -8.30
N VAL A 23 -7.40 -8.79 -8.83
CA VAL A 23 -6.89 -7.60 -9.53
C VAL A 23 -7.66 -7.37 -10.83
N ARG A 24 -7.98 -8.42 -11.60
CA ARG A 24 -8.81 -8.29 -12.80
C ARG A 24 -10.20 -7.77 -12.49
N LYS A 25 -10.84 -8.25 -11.41
CA LYS A 25 -12.16 -7.77 -10.99
C LYS A 25 -12.13 -6.31 -10.54
N ILE A 26 -11.13 -5.91 -9.77
CA ILE A 26 -10.92 -4.52 -9.35
C ILE A 26 -10.64 -3.61 -10.56
N MET A 27 -9.85 -4.07 -11.53
CA MET A 27 -9.59 -3.33 -12.78
C MET A 27 -10.82 -3.24 -13.68
N ALA A 28 -11.61 -4.31 -13.80
CA ALA A 28 -12.84 -4.34 -14.60
C ALA A 28 -13.91 -3.39 -14.04
N ASP A 29 -14.07 -3.34 -12.71
CA ASP A 29 -14.95 -2.39 -12.00
C ASP A 29 -14.60 -0.91 -12.31
N HIS A 30 -13.36 -0.61 -12.71
CA HIS A 30 -12.95 0.74 -13.08
C HIS A 30 -13.23 1.12 -14.53
N SER A 31 -13.32 0.13 -15.43
CA SER A 31 -13.54 0.37 -16.86
C SER A 31 -14.89 1.04 -17.17
N CYS A 32 -15.91 0.81 -16.34
CA CYS A 32 -17.26 1.36 -16.50
C CYS A 32 -17.39 2.85 -16.08
N GLY A 33 -16.34 3.46 -15.52
CA GLY A 33 -16.37 4.85 -15.03
C GLY A 33 -15.90 5.92 -16.03
N TYR A 34 -15.42 5.53 -17.21
CA TYR A 34 -14.72 6.39 -18.19
C TYR A 34 -15.51 7.66 -18.61
N CYS A 35 -16.82 7.73 -18.34
CA CYS A 35 -17.69 8.86 -18.70
C CYS A 35 -17.82 9.98 -17.65
N SER A 36 -17.09 9.97 -16.52
CA SER A 36 -17.21 11.01 -15.45
C SER A 36 -15.97 11.93 -15.31
N LEU A 37 -15.33 12.20 -16.46
CA LEU A 37 -13.95 12.67 -16.63
C LEU A 37 -13.48 14.01 -16.02
N LEU A 38 -14.31 14.87 -15.42
CA LEU A 38 -13.86 16.26 -15.13
C LEU A 38 -14.04 16.80 -13.70
N PRO A 39 -15.06 16.42 -12.89
CA PRO A 39 -15.22 17.02 -11.56
C PRO A 39 -14.31 16.43 -10.48
N ASN A 40 -13.98 15.13 -10.56
CA ASN A 40 -13.32 14.41 -9.46
C ASN A 40 -11.79 14.58 -9.42
N LEU A 41 -11.16 14.88 -10.57
CA LEU A 41 -9.72 15.12 -10.66
C LEU A 41 -9.30 16.38 -9.86
N LYS A 42 -10.17 17.39 -9.78
CA LYS A 42 -9.90 18.67 -9.09
C LYS A 42 -10.08 18.64 -7.57
N LYS A 43 -10.82 17.68 -7.00
CA LYS A 43 -11.10 17.63 -5.55
C LYS A 43 -10.34 16.54 -4.78
N GLY A 44 -9.90 15.47 -5.43
CA GLY A 44 -9.32 14.30 -4.73
C GLY A 44 -8.02 13.74 -5.31
N PHE A 45 -7.48 14.34 -6.38
CA PHE A 45 -6.23 13.90 -7.04
C PHE A 45 -6.15 12.38 -7.39
N GLY A 46 -7.30 11.70 -7.58
CA GLY A 46 -7.34 10.30 -8.00
C GLY A 46 -8.75 9.73 -8.19
N TRP A 47 -8.84 8.64 -8.96
CA TRP A 47 -10.08 8.04 -9.45
C TRP A 47 -10.75 7.08 -8.46
N ASN A 48 -9.95 6.27 -7.75
CA ASN A 48 -10.42 5.32 -6.74
C ASN A 48 -9.86 5.68 -5.35
N PRO A 49 -10.69 5.77 -4.29
CA PRO A 49 -10.20 5.95 -2.93
C PRO A 49 -9.38 4.75 -2.39
N GLY A 50 -9.27 3.65 -3.13
CA GLY A 50 -8.50 2.46 -2.77
C GLY A 50 -9.09 1.66 -1.59
N LYS A 51 -10.25 2.07 -1.07
CA LYS A 51 -10.87 1.49 0.14
C LYS A 51 -11.14 0.00 0.02
N LYS A 52 -11.69 -0.47 -1.11
CA LYS A 52 -11.97 -1.90 -1.33
C LYS A 52 -10.69 -2.73 -1.25
N LEU A 53 -9.64 -2.32 -1.97
CA LEU A 53 -8.35 -3.02 -2.01
C LEU A 53 -7.62 -2.96 -0.66
N ASN A 54 -7.65 -1.81 0.01
CA ASN A 54 -7.09 -1.65 1.35
C ASN A 54 -7.84 -2.48 2.40
N ASN A 55 -9.17 -2.59 2.29
CA ASN A 55 -9.95 -3.42 3.18
C ASN A 55 -9.66 -4.90 2.95
N TRP A 56 -9.69 -5.33 1.69
CA TRP A 56 -9.33 -6.67 1.29
C TRP A 56 -7.93 -7.05 1.78
N PHE A 57 -6.94 -6.17 1.61
CA PHE A 57 -5.57 -6.45 2.07
C PHE A 57 -5.50 -6.61 3.59
N GLY A 58 -6.24 -5.79 4.35
CA GLY A 58 -6.35 -5.97 5.80
C GLY A 58 -7.03 -7.28 6.21
N GLU A 59 -8.00 -7.75 5.44
CA GLU A 59 -8.64 -9.06 5.68
C GLU A 59 -7.65 -10.21 5.48
N GLN A 60 -6.81 -10.15 4.44
CA GLN A 60 -5.76 -11.16 4.24
C GLN A 60 -4.72 -11.17 5.37
N LEU A 61 -4.35 -9.99 5.88
CA LEU A 61 -3.49 -9.88 7.06
C LEU A 61 -4.18 -10.51 8.28
N ARG A 62 -5.45 -10.24 8.49
CA ARG A 62 -6.23 -10.80 9.61
C ARG A 62 -6.37 -12.31 9.51
N GLU A 63 -6.64 -12.86 8.33
CA GLU A 63 -6.76 -14.30 8.11
C GLU A 63 -5.47 -15.06 8.45
N ARG A 64 -4.31 -14.48 8.15
CA ARG A 64 -3.00 -15.09 8.42
C ARG A 64 -2.47 -14.84 9.82
N THR A 65 -2.78 -13.68 10.41
CA THR A 65 -2.10 -13.21 11.62
C THR A 65 -3.03 -13.02 12.82
N GLY A 66 -4.34 -13.02 12.60
CA GLY A 66 -5.35 -12.62 13.58
C GLY A 66 -5.48 -11.11 13.76
N ASP A 67 -4.64 -10.30 13.11
CA ASP A 67 -4.60 -8.85 13.25
C ASP A 67 -4.73 -8.13 11.90
N TYR A 68 -5.75 -7.28 11.80
CA TYR A 68 -6.05 -6.49 10.61
C TYR A 68 -5.07 -5.33 10.39
N ASP A 69 -4.47 -4.83 11.48
CA ASP A 69 -3.55 -3.70 11.50
C ASP A 69 -2.15 -4.09 11.99
N ILE A 70 -1.75 -5.34 11.70
CA ILE A 70 -0.43 -5.87 12.06
C ILE A 70 0.71 -4.92 11.64
N THR A 71 1.66 -4.73 12.56
CA THR A 71 2.77 -3.81 12.37
C THR A 71 4.01 -4.47 11.78
N PHE A 72 4.98 -3.68 11.30
CA PHE A 72 6.26 -4.21 10.82
C PHE A 72 7.01 -5.00 11.89
N LYS A 73 6.95 -4.54 13.15
CA LYS A 73 7.55 -5.24 14.30
C LYS A 73 6.90 -6.60 14.52
N ASP A 74 5.58 -6.68 14.41
CA ASP A 74 4.86 -7.93 14.61
C ASP A 74 5.17 -8.94 13.51
N ILE A 75 5.26 -8.52 12.24
CA ILE A 75 5.66 -9.40 11.15
C ILE A 75 7.07 -9.95 11.37
N LEU A 76 8.04 -9.10 11.74
CA LEU A 76 9.39 -9.54 12.05
C LEU A 76 9.40 -10.57 13.20
N ARG A 77 8.58 -10.35 14.23
CA ARG A 77 8.46 -11.27 15.38
C ARG A 77 7.80 -12.61 15.01
N LEU A 78 6.73 -12.58 14.22
CA LEU A 78 5.90 -13.75 13.91
C LEU A 78 6.48 -14.61 12.78
N PHE A 79 7.06 -13.97 11.76
CA PHE A 79 7.50 -14.62 10.53
C PHE A 79 9.01 -14.54 10.31
N GLY A 80 9.76 -13.80 11.15
CA GLY A 80 11.20 -13.65 10.99
C GLY A 80 11.61 -12.88 9.73
N THR A 81 10.67 -12.22 9.05
CA THR A 81 10.89 -11.56 7.75
C THR A 81 10.86 -10.04 7.92
N GLU A 82 11.86 -9.36 7.35
CA GLU A 82 11.89 -7.90 7.25
C GLU A 82 11.20 -7.44 5.96
N ILE A 83 10.28 -6.47 6.09
CA ILE A 83 9.62 -5.84 4.94
C ILE A 83 10.01 -4.37 4.91
N CYS A 84 10.39 -3.89 3.73
CA CYS A 84 10.53 -2.47 3.44
C CYS A 84 9.43 -2.04 2.46
N ILE A 85 8.68 -1.00 2.80
CA ILE A 85 7.70 -0.39 1.92
C ILE A 85 8.12 1.04 1.63
N VAL A 86 8.22 1.35 0.34
CA VAL A 86 8.69 2.65 -0.14
C VAL A 86 7.52 3.49 -0.60
N VAL A 87 7.52 4.76 -0.19
CA VAL A 87 6.51 5.74 -0.57
C VAL A 87 7.17 7.05 -0.96
N THR A 88 6.43 7.89 -1.69
CA THR A 88 6.81 9.27 -1.95
C THR A 88 6.02 10.19 -1.02
N ASN A 89 6.70 10.95 -0.15
CA ASN A 89 6.10 12.04 0.62
C ASN A 89 6.19 13.35 -0.20
N LEU A 90 5.05 13.88 -0.62
CA LEU A 90 4.94 15.13 -1.38
C LEU A 90 5.07 16.38 -0.51
N SER A 91 4.75 16.33 0.78
CA SER A 91 4.97 17.44 1.69
C SER A 91 6.46 17.76 1.81
N HIS A 92 7.30 16.71 1.83
CA HIS A 92 8.75 16.84 1.97
C HIS A 92 9.50 16.66 0.64
N MET A 93 8.78 16.37 -0.45
CA MET A 93 9.36 16.07 -1.77
C MET A 93 10.46 15.00 -1.71
N SER A 94 10.24 13.95 -0.92
CA SER A 94 11.25 12.94 -0.60
C SER A 94 10.70 11.52 -0.60
N VAL A 95 11.60 10.54 -0.68
CA VAL A 95 11.28 9.12 -0.58
C VAL A 95 11.36 8.70 0.89
N GLU A 96 10.33 8.02 1.38
CA GLU A 96 10.29 7.47 2.73
C GLU A 96 10.23 5.95 2.71
N TYR A 97 10.89 5.34 3.70
CA TYR A 97 11.03 3.90 3.85
C TYR A 97 10.37 3.47 5.16
N PHE A 98 9.25 2.75 5.06
CA PHE A 98 8.65 2.08 6.19
C PHE A 98 9.30 0.71 6.39
N HIS A 99 9.95 0.53 7.54
CA HIS A 99 10.79 -0.62 7.85
C HIS A 99 10.67 -0.99 9.34
N PRO A 100 10.82 -2.27 9.74
CA PRO A 100 10.77 -2.67 11.16
C PRO A 100 11.80 -1.96 12.05
N LYS A 101 12.92 -1.50 11.50
CA LYS A 101 13.99 -0.80 12.26
C LYS A 101 13.68 0.68 12.53
N THR A 102 12.96 1.35 11.63
CA THR A 102 12.73 2.80 11.67
C THR A 102 11.29 3.16 12.03
N THR A 103 10.32 2.38 11.54
CA THR A 103 8.88 2.58 11.73
C THR A 103 8.19 1.31 12.23
N PRO A 104 8.65 0.70 13.34
CA PRO A 104 8.20 -0.63 13.78
C PRO A 104 6.70 -0.74 14.04
N ASN A 105 6.09 0.33 14.57
CA ASN A 105 4.73 0.31 15.09
C ASN A 105 3.68 0.77 14.06
N ILE A 106 4.09 1.09 12.84
CA ILE A 106 3.14 1.49 11.79
C ILE A 106 2.45 0.23 11.23
N PRO A 107 1.12 0.23 11.10
CA PRO A 107 0.41 -0.85 10.41
C PRO A 107 0.89 -1.02 8.97
N VAL A 108 1.22 -2.24 8.58
CA VAL A 108 1.74 -2.53 7.23
C VAL A 108 0.70 -2.19 6.16
N ARG A 109 -0.59 -2.39 6.46
CA ARG A 109 -1.72 -1.99 5.62
C ARG A 109 -1.71 -0.50 5.27
N LYS A 110 -1.39 0.38 6.23
CA LYS A 110 -1.28 1.82 5.97
C LYS A 110 -0.13 2.12 5.01
N ALA A 111 1.04 1.54 5.25
CA ALA A 111 2.20 1.71 4.39
C ALA A 111 1.94 1.21 2.97
N VAL A 112 1.32 0.03 2.81
CA VAL A 112 0.92 -0.50 1.50
C VAL A 112 -0.07 0.44 0.80
N LYS A 113 -1.07 0.96 1.52
CA LYS A 113 -2.03 1.91 0.95
C LYS A 113 -1.35 3.18 0.42
N MET A 114 -0.39 3.73 1.16
CA MET A 114 0.40 4.89 0.73
C MET A 114 1.25 4.55 -0.52
N SER A 115 1.91 3.40 -0.50
CA SER A 115 2.72 2.90 -1.62
C SER A 115 1.90 2.61 -2.88
N MET A 116 0.59 2.35 -2.78
CA MET A 116 -0.27 2.09 -3.95
C MET A 116 -1.02 3.33 -4.45
N ALA A 117 -0.80 4.51 -3.84
CA ALA A 117 -1.50 5.74 -4.17
C ALA A 117 -0.97 6.40 -5.44
N LEU A 118 -1.10 5.71 -6.58
CA LEU A 118 -0.63 6.19 -7.88
C LEU A 118 -1.48 7.38 -8.35
N PRO A 119 -0.88 8.57 -8.57
CA PRO A 119 -1.61 9.76 -9.00
C PRO A 119 -2.44 9.51 -10.28
N GLY A 120 -3.69 9.95 -10.27
CA GLY A 120 -4.63 9.76 -11.39
C GLY A 120 -5.40 8.43 -11.36
N VAL A 121 -4.88 7.38 -10.72
CA VAL A 121 -5.57 6.09 -10.55
C VAL A 121 -6.15 5.95 -9.15
N PHE A 122 -5.34 6.20 -8.12
CA PHE A 122 -5.76 6.16 -6.72
C PHE A 122 -5.66 7.54 -6.09
N GLN A 123 -6.57 7.85 -5.16
CA GLN A 123 -6.54 9.12 -4.42
C GLN A 123 -5.27 9.22 -3.57
N VAL A 124 -4.72 10.43 -3.49
CA VAL A 124 -3.61 10.76 -2.60
C VAL A 124 -3.96 10.39 -1.16
N VAL A 125 -3.00 9.85 -0.42
CA VAL A 125 -3.21 9.44 0.96
C VAL A 125 -2.68 10.53 1.88
N ARG A 126 -3.54 11.04 2.75
CA ARG A 126 -3.15 11.95 3.83
C ARG A 126 -3.04 11.15 5.12
N GLU A 127 -1.89 11.18 5.76
CA GLU A 127 -1.68 10.54 7.06
C GLU A 127 -0.99 11.52 8.01
N THR A 128 -1.35 11.45 9.28
CA THR A 128 -0.76 12.30 10.32
C THR A 128 0.23 11.47 11.13
N PHE A 129 1.51 11.83 11.07
CA PHE A 129 2.54 11.28 11.94
C PHE A 129 3.07 12.39 12.85
N ASN A 130 3.20 12.10 14.16
CA ASN A 130 3.70 13.05 15.16
C ASN A 130 3.01 14.42 15.16
N GLY A 131 1.72 14.48 14.80
CA GLY A 131 0.94 15.72 14.75
C GLY A 131 1.10 16.54 13.47
N GLN A 132 1.88 16.07 12.48
CA GLN A 132 2.01 16.70 11.17
C GLN A 132 1.26 15.87 10.12
N GLU A 133 0.42 16.53 9.31
CA GLU A 133 -0.27 15.88 8.18
C GLU A 133 0.64 15.91 6.95
N ASP A 134 0.93 14.73 6.43
CA ASP A 134 1.71 14.53 5.23
C ASP A 134 0.89 13.94 4.09
N VAL A 135 1.26 14.29 2.86
CA VAL A 135 0.62 13.79 1.64
C VAL A 135 1.52 12.77 0.98
N TYR A 136 1.01 11.55 0.81
CA TYR A 136 1.73 10.41 0.26
C TYR A 136 1.15 9.97 -1.08
N VAL A 137 2.06 9.59 -1.98
CA VAL A 137 1.78 8.96 -3.27
C VAL A 137 2.68 7.76 -3.51
N ASP A 138 2.36 6.99 -4.55
CA ASP A 138 3.13 5.80 -4.96
C ASP A 138 4.65 6.08 -5.05
N GLY A 139 5.43 5.15 -4.51
CA GLY A 139 6.89 5.16 -4.53
C GLY A 139 7.46 5.05 -5.94
N GLY A 140 6.71 4.47 -6.89
CA GLY A 140 7.10 4.39 -8.31
C GLY A 140 7.32 5.75 -8.99
N LEU A 141 6.82 6.84 -8.39
CA LEU A 141 7.00 8.20 -8.90
C LEU A 141 8.45 8.72 -8.74
N LEU A 142 9.14 8.36 -7.65
CA LEU A 142 10.50 8.81 -7.34
C LEU A 142 11.52 7.66 -7.23
N CYS A 143 11.09 6.44 -6.89
CA CYS A 143 11.94 5.27 -6.71
C CYS A 143 11.25 3.99 -7.23
N ASN A 144 11.44 3.69 -8.50
CA ASN A 144 10.84 2.52 -9.14
C ASN A 144 11.52 1.19 -8.74
N TYR A 145 12.76 1.25 -8.23
CA TYR A 145 13.54 0.08 -7.80
C TYR A 145 14.31 0.38 -6.51
N PRO A 146 13.73 0.12 -5.33
CA PRO A 146 14.39 0.40 -4.05
C PRO A 146 15.41 -0.69 -3.69
N ILE A 147 16.43 -0.86 -4.54
CA ILE A 147 17.47 -1.90 -4.39
C ILE A 147 18.33 -1.62 -3.14
N HIS A 148 18.53 -0.35 -2.80
CA HIS A 148 19.31 0.10 -1.64
C HIS A 148 18.59 -0.05 -0.30
N ALA A 149 17.33 -0.49 -0.28
CA ALA A 149 16.52 -0.52 0.93
C ALA A 149 16.95 -1.59 1.95
N PHE A 150 17.81 -2.53 1.54
CA PHE A 150 18.28 -3.65 2.35
C PHE A 150 19.82 -3.75 2.41
N ASP A 151 20.54 -2.74 1.92
CA ASP A 151 21.99 -2.60 2.12
C ASP A 151 22.33 -2.14 3.56
#